data_AF-K7KXH5-F1
#
_entry.id   AF-K7KXH5-F1
#
_cell.length_a   1.000
_cell.length_b   1.000
_cell.length_c   1.000
_cell.angle_alpha   90.00
_cell.angle_beta   90.00
_cell.angle_gamma   90.00
#
_symmetry.space_group_name_H-M   'P 1'
#
loop_
_entity.id
_entity.type
_entity.pdbx_description
1 polymer ?
#
loop_
_entity_poly.entity_id
_entity_poly.type
_entity_poly.pdbx_seq_one_letter_code
_entity_poly.pdbx_strand_id
1 'polypeptide(L)'
;MKNGNHGEEIQTGENSEDLPVAYQTLLCRQRNIWIPENGTWRLFQTAPRDICDTYSPCGSYANCMVDSSPVCQCLEGFKPKSLDTMEQGCVRSEPWSCKVEGRDGFRKFVGLKFPDTTHSWINKSMTLEECKVKCWENCSCTAYANLDIRGAGSGCSIWFADLIDLKVVSQSGQYLNI
;
A
#
# COMPACT_ATOMS: atom_id res chain seq x y z
N MET A 1 -10.82 19.37 57.24
CA MET A 1 -9.73 20.36 57.17
C MET A 1 -8.75 19.90 56.10
N LYS A 2 -8.52 20.79 55.10
CA LYS A 2 -7.49 20.89 54.03
C LYS A 2 -6.87 19.59 53.48
N ASN A 3 -7.13 19.21 52.22
CA ASN A 3 -6.65 19.77 50.93
C ASN A 3 -5.14 19.65 50.70
N GLY A 4 -4.76 19.11 49.53
CA GLY A 4 -3.46 19.37 48.91
C GLY A 4 -3.08 18.40 47.79
N ASN A 5 -3.54 18.68 46.56
CA ASN A 5 -2.93 18.17 45.33
C ASN A 5 -1.58 18.86 45.09
N HIS A 6 -0.57 18.12 44.63
CA HIS A 6 0.57 18.69 43.90
C HIS A 6 0.86 17.79 42.71
N GLY A 7 0.65 18.35 41.51
CA GLY A 7 1.26 17.84 40.29
C GLY A 7 2.68 18.39 40.20
N GLU A 8 3.57 17.62 39.58
CA GLU A 8 4.85 18.11 39.09
C GLU A 8 5.04 17.66 37.63
N GLU A 9 5.46 18.65 36.87
CA GLU A 9 5.72 18.72 35.44
C GLU A 9 7.21 18.39 35.20
N ILE A 10 7.55 17.55 34.22
CA ILE A 10 8.95 17.34 33.82
C ILE A 10 9.11 17.50 32.31
N GLN A 11 9.41 18.76 31.96
CA GLN A 11 10.34 19.30 30.97
C GLN A 11 10.82 18.41 29.80
N THR A 12 10.48 18.84 28.59
CA THR A 12 11.20 18.50 27.34
C THR A 12 12.42 19.41 27.20
N GLY A 13 13.63 18.84 27.22
CA GLY A 13 14.87 19.52 26.87
C GLY A 13 15.33 19.11 25.48
N GLU A 14 15.29 20.05 24.52
CA GLU A 14 16.03 19.98 23.26
C GLU A 14 17.43 20.53 23.49
N ASN A 15 18.47 19.75 23.17
CA ASN A 15 19.80 20.28 22.89
C ASN A 15 20.22 19.80 21.51
N SER A 16 20.47 20.78 20.66
CA SER A 16 21.00 20.71 19.31
C SER A 16 22.49 20.35 19.30
N GLU A 17 22.88 19.38 18.49
CA GLU A 17 24.07 19.39 17.63
C GLU A 17 24.06 18.11 16.78
N ASP A 18 24.34 18.25 15.48
CA ASP A 18 24.46 17.22 14.42
C ASP A 18 23.18 16.73 13.71
N LEU A 19 22.73 17.53 12.73
CA LEU A 19 21.84 17.06 11.64
C LEU A 19 22.65 16.85 10.34
N PRO A 20 22.77 15.62 9.82
CA PRO A 20 22.83 15.41 8.38
C PRO A 20 21.40 15.48 7.83
N VAL A 21 21.22 16.38 6.89
CA VAL A 21 20.03 16.61 6.07
C VAL A 21 19.29 15.30 5.70
N ALA A 22 18.12 15.06 6.31
CA ALA A 22 17.16 14.04 5.88
C ALA A 22 15.89 14.71 5.36
N TYR A 23 15.91 15.10 4.08
CA TYR A 23 14.70 15.50 3.36
C TYR A 23 13.86 14.26 3.01
N GLN A 24 13.27 13.62 4.02
CA GLN A 24 12.06 12.81 3.91
C GLN A 24 11.61 12.52 5.34
N THR A 25 10.53 13.14 5.82
CA THR A 25 9.86 12.67 7.05
C THR A 25 9.23 11.31 6.77
N LEU A 26 10.03 10.25 6.77
CA LEU A 26 9.54 8.89 6.96
C LEU A 26 9.18 8.79 8.44
N LEU A 27 7.89 8.90 8.75
CA LEU A 27 7.35 8.65 10.08
C LEU A 27 7.68 7.20 10.49
N CYS A 28 8.78 7.03 11.23
CA CYS A 28 9.11 5.76 11.83
C CYS A 28 8.08 5.46 12.93
N ARG A 29 7.22 4.46 12.69
CA ARG A 29 6.28 3.98 13.71
C ARG A 29 6.89 2.80 14.42
N GLN A 30 7.03 2.91 15.74
CA GLN A 30 7.49 1.82 16.58
C GLN A 30 6.33 1.28 17.43
N ARG A 31 6.22 -0.05 17.52
CA ARG A 31 5.35 -0.74 18.47
C ARG A 31 6.25 -1.42 19.50
N ASN A 32 6.13 -1.00 20.75
CA ASN A 32 6.78 -1.65 21.88
C ASN A 32 5.77 -2.49 22.65
N ILE A 33 6.22 -3.62 23.22
CA ILE A 33 5.45 -4.45 24.14
C ILE A 33 6.12 -4.40 25.52
N TRP A 34 5.32 -4.31 26.56
CA TRP A 34 5.81 -4.39 27.94
C TRP A 34 6.06 -5.85 28.29
N ILE A 35 7.23 -6.17 28.84
CA ILE A 35 7.58 -7.50 29.35
C ILE A 35 7.63 -7.43 30.88
N PRO A 36 6.59 -7.87 31.60
CA PRO A 36 6.51 -7.78 33.05
C PRO A 36 7.66 -8.49 33.77
N GLU A 37 8.12 -9.63 33.24
CA GLU A 37 9.14 -10.48 33.86
C GLU A 37 10.49 -9.76 34.01
N ASN A 38 10.80 -8.87 33.06
CA ASN A 38 12.06 -8.13 33.02
C ASN A 38 11.87 -6.64 33.38
N GLY A 39 10.64 -6.17 33.58
CA GLY A 39 10.34 -4.75 33.80
C GLY A 39 10.81 -3.84 32.66
N THR A 40 10.81 -4.32 31.41
CA THR A 40 11.35 -3.59 30.25
C THR A 40 10.37 -3.55 29.08
N TRP A 41 10.46 -2.47 28.29
CA TRP A 41 9.82 -2.38 26.98
C TRP A 41 10.69 -3.06 25.93
N ARG A 42 10.10 -3.92 25.10
CA ARG A 42 10.75 -4.55 23.95
C ARG A 42 10.15 -4.05 22.65
N LEU A 43 11.01 -3.67 21.71
CA LEU A 43 10.58 -3.37 20.35
C LEU A 43 9.99 -4.62 19.69
N PHE A 44 8.70 -4.53 19.36
CA PHE A 44 7.95 -5.61 18.72
C PHE A 44 7.94 -5.46 17.20
N GLN A 45 7.75 -4.24 16.70
CA GLN A 45 7.66 -3.98 15.26
C GLN A 45 8.02 -2.52 14.95
N THR A 46 8.63 -2.30 13.79
CA THR A 46 8.82 -0.98 13.17
C THR A 46 8.08 -0.90 11.85
N ALA A 47 7.78 0.33 11.41
CA ALA A 47 7.39 0.64 10.04
C ALA A 47 8.07 1.95 9.63
N PRO A 48 8.66 2.05 8.42
CA PRO A 48 8.84 0.97 7.44
C PRO A 48 9.75 -0.16 7.97
N ARG A 49 9.53 -1.40 7.56
CA ARG A 49 10.36 -2.56 7.91
C ARG A 49 11.46 -2.81 6.88
N ASP A 50 11.17 -2.53 5.63
CA ASP A 50 12.07 -2.74 4.48
C ASP A 50 11.84 -1.66 3.41
N ILE A 51 12.64 -1.68 2.35
CA ILE A 51 12.55 -0.71 1.25
C ILE A 51 11.16 -0.69 0.59
N CYS A 52 10.45 -1.83 0.55
CA CYS A 52 9.12 -1.91 -0.04
C CYS A 52 8.02 -1.27 0.82
N ASP A 53 8.31 -0.91 2.07
CA ASP A 53 7.42 -0.11 2.91
C ASP A 53 7.62 1.40 2.75
N THR A 54 8.65 1.82 2.00
CA THR A 54 8.75 3.22 1.55
C THR A 54 7.65 3.50 0.53
N TYR A 55 7.26 4.77 0.39
CA TYR A 55 6.15 5.11 -0.49
C TYR A 55 6.54 4.98 -1.96
N SER A 56 5.88 4.07 -2.67
CA SER A 56 6.00 3.90 -4.14
C SER A 56 7.45 3.77 -4.68
N PRO A 57 8.29 2.84 -4.17
CA PRO A 57 9.68 2.70 -4.60
C PRO A 57 9.84 2.22 -6.06
N CYS A 58 8.81 1.60 -6.64
CA CYS A 58 8.87 0.98 -7.96
C CYS A 58 8.07 1.72 -9.04
N GLY A 59 7.42 2.84 -8.72
CA GLY A 59 6.53 3.53 -9.65
C GLY A 59 5.25 2.76 -9.99
N SER A 60 4.55 3.22 -11.04
CA SER A 60 3.22 2.74 -11.42
C SER A 60 3.23 1.31 -11.99
N TYR A 61 2.25 0.48 -11.66
CA TYR A 61 2.06 -0.88 -12.17
C TYR A 61 3.26 -1.83 -12.02
N ALA A 62 4.19 -1.48 -11.12
CA ALA A 62 5.27 -2.33 -10.68
C ALA A 62 5.05 -2.71 -9.22
N ASN A 63 5.34 -3.96 -8.85
CA ASN A 63 5.32 -4.42 -7.48
C ASN A 63 6.74 -4.42 -6.90
N CYS A 64 6.82 -4.16 -5.59
CA CYS A 64 8.05 -4.28 -4.82
C CYS A 64 8.10 -5.62 -4.08
N MET A 65 9.18 -6.37 -4.27
CA MET A 65 9.46 -7.62 -3.56
C MET A 65 10.88 -7.58 -2.98
N VAL A 66 10.97 -7.53 -1.65
CA VAL A 66 12.25 -7.33 -0.94
C VAL A 66 13.29 -8.41 -1.22
N ASP A 67 12.86 -9.66 -1.43
CA ASP A 67 13.74 -10.80 -1.66
C ASP A 67 14.02 -11.07 -3.15
N SER A 68 13.60 -10.18 -4.06
CA SER A 68 13.82 -10.31 -5.50
C SER A 68 14.98 -9.46 -6.02
N SER A 69 15.59 -9.91 -7.12
CA SER A 69 16.53 -9.13 -7.92
C SER A 69 16.08 -9.15 -9.39
N PRO A 70 15.61 -8.03 -9.97
CA PRO A 70 15.44 -6.72 -9.33
C PRO A 70 14.30 -6.71 -8.29
N VAL A 71 14.38 -5.78 -7.33
CA VAL A 71 13.35 -5.58 -6.27
C VAL A 71 12.01 -5.16 -6.88
N CYS A 72 12.04 -4.39 -7.97
CA CYS A 72 10.87 -3.90 -8.68
C CYS A 72 10.61 -4.71 -9.93
N GLN A 73 9.37 -5.18 -10.10
CA GLN A 73 8.96 -5.97 -11.26
C GLN A 73 7.60 -5.49 -11.78
N CYS A 74 7.45 -5.37 -13.10
CA CYS A 74 6.16 -5.08 -13.70
C CYS A 74 5.16 -6.20 -13.42
N LEU A 75 3.90 -5.82 -13.20
CA LEU A 75 2.82 -6.77 -13.17
C LEU A 75 2.67 -7.47 -14.54
N GLU A 76 2.19 -8.71 -14.53
CA GLU A 76 1.99 -9.48 -15.76
C GLU A 76 1.00 -8.76 -16.70
N GLY A 77 1.41 -8.48 -17.94
CA GLY A 77 0.65 -7.66 -18.89
C GLY A 77 1.12 -6.20 -18.98
N PHE A 78 2.13 -5.84 -18.19
CA PHE A 78 2.82 -4.55 -18.24
C PHE A 78 4.29 -4.72 -18.60
N LYS A 79 4.88 -3.68 -19.18
CA LYS A 79 6.31 -3.59 -19.54
C LYS A 79 6.92 -2.31 -18.97
N PRO A 80 8.24 -2.26 -18.74
CA PRO A 80 8.90 -1.07 -18.23
C PRO A 80 8.66 0.16 -19.11
N LYS A 81 8.49 1.33 -18.49
CA LYS A 81 8.44 2.62 -19.23
C LYS A 81 9.80 2.98 -19.82
N SER A 82 10.87 2.70 -19.08
CA SER A 82 12.26 2.94 -19.46
C SER A 82 13.04 1.64 -19.33
N LEU A 83 14.05 1.48 -20.20
CA LEU A 83 14.98 0.35 -20.13
C LEU A 83 15.95 0.46 -18.95
N ASP A 84 16.20 1.68 -18.47
CA ASP A 84 17.30 1.97 -17.55
C ASP A 84 16.86 1.94 -16.08
N THR A 85 15.61 2.30 -15.79
CA THR A 85 15.13 2.49 -14.41
C THR A 85 13.70 2.00 -14.22
N MET A 86 13.49 1.13 -13.22
CA MET A 86 12.13 0.73 -12.82
C MET A 86 11.41 1.81 -11.99
N GLU A 87 12.09 2.86 -11.50
CA GLU A 87 11.48 3.92 -10.69
C GLU A 87 10.36 4.68 -11.43
N GLN A 88 10.44 4.74 -12.76
CA GLN A 88 9.39 5.33 -13.59
C GLN A 88 8.13 4.45 -13.69
N GLY A 89 8.24 3.19 -13.25
CA GLY A 89 7.22 2.16 -13.32
C GLY A 89 7.07 1.53 -14.70
N CYS A 90 5.89 0.97 -14.90
CA CYS A 90 5.50 0.17 -16.04
C CYS A 90 4.28 0.77 -16.75
N VAL A 91 4.06 0.35 -17.99
CA VAL A 91 2.90 0.68 -18.83
C VAL A 91 2.29 -0.61 -19.37
N ARG A 92 1.01 -0.58 -19.73
CA ARG A 92 0.36 -1.73 -20.37
C ARG A 92 1.16 -2.16 -21.61
N SER A 93 1.37 -3.46 -21.77
CA SER A 93 2.12 -3.99 -22.92
C SER A 93 1.38 -3.75 -24.23
N GLU A 94 0.04 -3.84 -24.18
CA GLU A 94 -0.89 -3.60 -25.27
C GLU A 94 -1.77 -2.36 -25.02
N PRO A 95 -2.19 -1.64 -26.07
CA PRO A 95 -3.12 -0.53 -25.92
C PRO A 95 -4.46 -1.00 -25.35
N TRP A 96 -4.93 -0.32 -24.30
CA TRP A 96 -6.26 -0.53 -23.74
C TRP A 96 -7.30 0.20 -24.60
N SER A 97 -8.34 -0.52 -25.05
CA SER A 97 -9.35 0.04 -25.95
C SER A 97 -10.64 0.46 -25.24
N CYS A 98 -10.77 0.14 -23.96
CA CYS A 98 -11.96 0.25 -23.14
C CYS A 98 -13.20 -0.43 -23.74
N LYS A 99 -13.77 -1.39 -22.99
CA LYS A 99 -15.03 -2.07 -23.30
C LYS A 99 -15.04 -2.83 -24.64
N VAL A 100 -13.88 -3.26 -25.15
CA VAL A 100 -13.85 -4.17 -26.29
C VAL A 100 -13.95 -5.61 -25.79
N GLU A 101 -15.13 -6.20 -25.92
CA GLU A 101 -15.36 -7.59 -25.54
C GLU A 101 -14.35 -8.54 -26.21
N GLY A 102 -13.83 -9.50 -25.44
CA GLY A 102 -12.83 -10.46 -25.90
C GLY A 102 -11.39 -9.92 -25.98
N ARG A 103 -11.19 -8.60 -25.89
CA ARG A 103 -9.86 -7.98 -25.84
C ARG A 103 -9.54 -7.41 -24.46
N ASP A 104 -10.46 -6.63 -23.90
CA ASP A 104 -10.29 -6.01 -22.59
C ASP A 104 -10.84 -6.93 -21.50
N GLY A 105 -10.19 -6.91 -20.35
CA GLY A 105 -10.59 -7.70 -19.19
C GLY A 105 -9.69 -7.41 -18.00
N PHE A 106 -10.01 -8.04 -16.88
CA PHE A 106 -9.24 -7.90 -15.66
C PHE A 106 -8.48 -9.19 -15.35
N ARG A 107 -7.23 -9.04 -14.92
CA ARG A 107 -6.44 -10.13 -14.35
C ARG A 107 -6.44 -10.03 -12.83
N LYS A 108 -6.61 -11.19 -12.19
CA LYS A 108 -6.56 -11.33 -10.73
C LYS A 108 -5.12 -11.46 -10.26
N PHE A 109 -4.66 -10.52 -9.44
CA PHE A 109 -3.37 -10.56 -8.76
C PHE A 109 -3.58 -10.86 -7.29
N VAL A 110 -2.96 -11.94 -6.79
CA VAL A 110 -3.05 -12.36 -5.38
C VAL A 110 -1.78 -11.95 -4.66
N GLY A 111 -1.87 -11.65 -3.36
CA GLY A 111 -0.68 -11.41 -2.56
C GLY A 111 -0.15 -9.99 -2.65
N LEU A 112 -0.98 -9.01 -3.03
CA LEU A 112 -0.59 -7.61 -3.15
C LEU A 112 -1.14 -6.80 -1.99
N LYS A 113 -0.28 -5.94 -1.40
CA LYS A 113 -0.73 -4.75 -0.68
C LYS A 113 -1.55 -3.90 -1.67
N PHE A 114 -2.73 -3.46 -1.23
CA PHE A 114 -3.54 -2.56 -2.05
C PHE A 114 -2.78 -1.26 -2.37
N PRO A 115 -2.94 -0.72 -3.59
CA PRO A 115 -2.28 0.49 -4.00
C PRO A 115 -2.82 1.69 -3.21
N ASP A 116 -2.12 2.80 -3.35
CA ASP A 116 -2.53 4.10 -2.83
C ASP A 116 -4.03 4.38 -3.14
N THR A 117 -4.76 4.89 -2.14
CA THR A 117 -6.21 5.08 -2.22
C THR A 117 -6.62 6.53 -2.47
N THR A 118 -5.71 7.41 -2.88
CA THR A 118 -5.98 8.83 -3.16
C THR A 118 -6.98 9.00 -4.30
N HIS A 119 -6.88 8.16 -5.34
CA HIS A 119 -7.77 8.14 -6.50
C HIS A 119 -8.64 6.89 -6.52
N SER A 120 -9.30 6.62 -5.39
CA SER A 120 -10.21 5.49 -5.25
C SER A 120 -11.60 5.89 -4.78
N TRP A 121 -12.55 4.99 -5.00
CA TRP A 121 -13.92 5.09 -4.49
C TRP A 121 -14.32 3.78 -3.84
N ILE A 122 -15.04 3.88 -2.73
CA ILE A 122 -15.46 2.71 -1.94
C ILE A 122 -16.98 2.65 -1.80
N ASN A 123 -17.51 1.43 -1.70
CA ASN A 123 -18.90 1.19 -1.35
C ASN A 123 -19.02 -0.13 -0.56
N LYS A 124 -19.47 -0.03 0.70
CA LYS A 124 -19.56 -1.17 1.62
C LYS A 124 -20.68 -2.15 1.28
N SER A 125 -21.74 -1.69 0.62
CA SER A 125 -22.94 -2.50 0.33
C SER A 125 -22.85 -3.26 -0.99
N MET A 126 -21.90 -2.88 -1.85
CA MET A 126 -21.76 -3.42 -3.19
C MET A 126 -21.04 -4.77 -3.18
N THR A 127 -21.51 -5.71 -4.00
CA THR A 127 -20.83 -7.01 -4.19
C THR A 127 -19.61 -6.86 -5.09
N LEU A 128 -18.77 -7.89 -5.14
CA LEU A 128 -17.61 -7.89 -6.04
C LEU A 128 -18.03 -7.91 -7.51
N GLU A 129 -19.11 -8.61 -7.85
CA GLU A 129 -19.67 -8.68 -9.20
C GLU A 129 -20.19 -7.31 -9.64
N GLU A 130 -20.91 -6.61 -8.77
CA GLU A 130 -21.32 -5.22 -9.02
C GLU A 130 -20.12 -4.29 -9.16
N CYS A 131 -19.07 -4.50 -8.34
CA CYS A 131 -17.82 -3.77 -8.42
C CYS A 131 -17.14 -3.95 -9.79
N LYS A 132 -17.09 -5.19 -10.29
CA LYS A 132 -16.58 -5.52 -11.63
C LYS A 132 -17.37 -4.80 -12.72
N VAL A 133 -18.70 -4.88 -12.68
CA VAL A 133 -19.56 -4.20 -13.67
C VAL A 133 -19.34 -2.69 -13.64
N LYS A 134 -19.31 -2.08 -12.45
CA LYS A 134 -19.09 -0.65 -12.30
C LYS A 134 -17.72 -0.19 -12.81
N CYS A 135 -16.68 -0.97 -12.53
CA CYS A 135 -15.35 -0.71 -13.05
C CYS A 135 -15.29 -0.86 -14.57
N TRP A 136 -15.86 -1.95 -15.11
CA TRP A 136 -15.97 -2.17 -16.56
C TRP A 136 -16.71 -1.04 -17.27
N GLU A 137 -17.77 -0.51 -16.68
CA GLU A 137 -18.56 0.59 -17.24
C GLU A 137 -17.84 1.96 -17.22
N ASN A 138 -16.70 2.07 -16.55
CA ASN A 138 -15.95 3.31 -16.44
C ASN A 138 -14.57 3.18 -17.11
N CYS A 139 -14.38 3.85 -18.24
CA CYS A 139 -13.10 3.89 -18.97
C CYS A 139 -11.97 4.64 -18.26
N SER A 140 -12.17 5.09 -17.04
CA SER A 140 -11.07 5.55 -16.17
C SER A 140 -10.71 4.52 -15.10
N CYS A 141 -11.51 3.45 -14.92
CA CYS A 141 -11.20 2.44 -13.93
C CYS A 141 -9.94 1.66 -14.29
N THR A 142 -9.03 1.52 -13.33
CA THR A 142 -7.78 0.78 -13.49
C THR A 142 -7.72 -0.49 -12.66
N ALA A 143 -8.48 -0.56 -11.56
CA ALA A 143 -8.58 -1.76 -10.75
C ALA A 143 -9.81 -1.78 -9.84
N TYR A 144 -10.16 -2.98 -9.35
CA TYR A 144 -11.15 -3.16 -8.30
C TYR A 144 -10.88 -4.36 -7.39
N ALA A 145 -11.38 -4.30 -6.16
CA ALA A 145 -11.27 -5.38 -5.18
C ALA A 145 -12.38 -5.30 -4.11
N ASN A 146 -12.50 -6.37 -3.32
CA ASN A 146 -13.28 -6.31 -2.08
C ASN A 146 -12.67 -5.30 -1.12
N LEU A 147 -13.52 -4.52 -0.45
CA LEU A 147 -13.09 -3.59 0.60
C LEU A 147 -12.68 -4.33 1.87
N ASP A 148 -13.45 -5.35 2.26
CA ASP A 148 -13.18 -6.23 3.39
C ASP A 148 -12.87 -7.63 2.87
N ILE A 149 -11.75 -8.20 3.30
CA ILE A 149 -11.27 -9.51 2.83
C ILE A 149 -11.64 -10.66 3.77
N ARG A 150 -12.37 -10.40 4.87
CA ARG A 150 -12.77 -11.44 5.83
C ARG A 150 -13.85 -12.35 5.22
N GLY A 151 -13.77 -13.64 5.52
CA GLY A 151 -14.73 -14.63 5.02
C GLY A 151 -14.71 -14.71 3.49
N ALA A 152 -15.87 -14.57 2.84
CA ALA A 152 -15.99 -14.49 1.38
C ALA A 152 -15.57 -13.12 0.81
N GLY A 153 -15.34 -12.14 1.69
CA GLY A 153 -15.11 -10.74 1.36
C GLY A 153 -16.40 -9.97 1.07
N SER A 154 -16.36 -8.65 1.25
CA SER A 154 -17.52 -7.77 1.06
C SER A 154 -17.12 -6.34 0.73
N GLY A 155 -18.08 -5.58 0.20
CA GLY A 155 -17.87 -4.22 -0.26
C GLY A 155 -16.98 -4.13 -1.50
N CYS A 156 -16.83 -2.93 -2.01
CA CYS A 156 -16.16 -2.62 -3.26
C CYS A 156 -15.18 -1.48 -3.05
N SER A 157 -13.98 -1.62 -3.58
CA SER A 157 -12.99 -0.55 -3.77
C SER A 157 -12.62 -0.50 -5.25
N ILE A 158 -12.65 0.69 -5.84
CA ILE A 158 -12.34 0.94 -7.26
C ILE A 158 -11.25 2.01 -7.34
N TRP A 159 -10.27 1.84 -8.21
CA TRP A 159 -9.21 2.82 -8.50
C TRP A 159 -9.39 3.43 -9.90
N PHE A 160 -9.05 4.71 -10.07
CA PHE A 160 -9.25 5.47 -11.33
C PHE A 160 -7.97 6.06 -11.93
N ALA A 161 -6.82 5.73 -11.39
CA ALA A 161 -5.52 6.26 -11.82
C ALA A 161 -4.46 5.15 -11.85
N ASP A 162 -3.26 5.52 -12.24
CA ASP A 162 -2.11 4.61 -12.18
C ASP A 162 -1.94 4.02 -10.77
N LEU A 163 -1.80 2.70 -10.72
CA LEU A 163 -1.65 1.97 -9.46
C LEU A 163 -0.22 2.10 -8.97
N ILE A 164 -0.02 2.75 -7.83
CA ILE A 164 1.29 2.98 -7.21
C ILE A 164 1.35 2.34 -5.82
N ASP A 165 2.54 2.28 -5.24
CA ASP A 165 2.76 1.78 -3.87
C ASP A 165 2.37 0.30 -3.66
N LEU A 166 2.52 -0.51 -4.72
CA LEU A 166 2.28 -1.95 -4.69
C LEU A 166 3.47 -2.71 -4.09
N LYS A 167 3.17 -3.59 -3.14
CA LYS A 167 4.15 -4.50 -2.51
C LYS A 167 3.61 -5.92 -2.52
N VAL A 168 4.48 -6.89 -2.79
CA VAL A 168 4.14 -8.31 -2.60
C VAL A 168 4.14 -8.62 -1.10
N VAL A 169 3.01 -9.09 -0.61
CA VAL A 169 2.80 -9.55 0.76
C VAL A 169 2.50 -11.04 0.71
N SER A 170 3.55 -11.83 0.93
CA SER A 170 3.46 -13.28 1.00
C SER A 170 2.37 -13.71 1.99
N GLN A 171 1.58 -14.72 1.60
CA GLN A 171 0.48 -15.29 2.39
C GLN A 171 -0.77 -14.41 2.59
N SER A 172 -0.88 -13.24 1.94
CA SER A 172 -2.17 -12.54 1.92
C SER A 172 -3.13 -13.21 0.92
N GLY A 173 -4.31 -13.62 1.40
CA GLY A 173 -5.41 -14.10 0.55
C GLY A 173 -6.12 -12.99 -0.22
N GLN A 174 -5.66 -11.74 -0.03
CA GLN A 174 -6.15 -10.56 -0.70
C GLN A 174 -5.79 -10.59 -2.18
N TYR A 175 -6.72 -10.11 -3.01
CA TYR A 175 -6.49 -9.99 -4.43
C TYR A 175 -7.05 -8.68 -4.99
N LEU A 176 -6.43 -8.23 -6.06
CA LEU A 176 -6.78 -7.05 -6.83
C LEU A 176 -7.01 -7.46 -8.29
N ASN A 177 -8.07 -6.94 -8.91
CA ASN A 177 -8.34 -7.15 -10.34
C ASN A 177 -7.90 -5.90 -11.10
N ILE A 178 -7.02 -6.03 -12.09
CA ILE A 178 -6.35 -4.94 -12.85
C ILE A 178 -6.49 -5.16 -14.35
#